data_AF-A0A1A0VFL6-F1
#
_entry.id   AF-A0A1A0VFL6-F1
#
_cell.length_a   1.000
_cell.length_b   1.000
_cell.length_c   1.000
_cell.angle_alpha   90.00
_cell.angle_beta   90.00
_cell.angle_gamma   90.00
#
_symmetry.space_group_name_H-M   'P 1'
#
loop_
_entity.id
_entity.type
_entity.pdbx_description
1 polymer ?
#
loop_
_entity_poly.entity_id
_entity_poly.type
_entity_poly.pdbx_seq_one_letter_code
_entity_poly.pdbx_strand_id
1 'polypeptide(L)'
;MYFAGVDLAWAGRNPTGVAVVDSGGALVSVCAVRDDDEILTALHPYVRGDCLVAFDAPLVVTNPTGQRPAETALNRDFRRYEAGAHPCNTGKPEFTDGPRAGRLAAALGLDLDPRSPAARRAIEVYPHAATVALFRLERTLKYKAKPGRTVDGLKSELLLLMDGVERLEQASVPLRVTGHAGWVALREAVSAAQRKSELRRAEDPVDAVVCAYVALYARRSPGNVTIYGNLDTGYIVTPSLPADPVRA
;
A
#
# COMPACT_ATOMS: atom_id res chain seq x y z
N MET A 1 -2.98 -3.82 -19.12
CA MET A 1 -3.28 -4.11 -17.71
C MET A 1 -2.77 -2.96 -16.86
N TYR A 2 -3.53 -2.54 -15.85
CA TYR A 2 -3.11 -1.52 -14.89
C TYR A 2 -2.97 -2.11 -13.48
N PHE A 3 -2.08 -1.53 -12.70
CA PHE A 3 -1.84 -1.86 -11.29
C PHE A 3 -2.15 -0.62 -10.47
N ALA A 4 -3.19 -0.69 -9.65
CA ALA A 4 -3.60 0.43 -8.82
C ALA A 4 -3.24 0.18 -7.36
N GLY A 5 -2.93 1.25 -6.65
CA GLY A 5 -2.66 1.24 -5.22
C GLY A 5 -3.56 2.26 -4.51
N VAL A 6 -4.10 1.86 -3.37
CA VAL A 6 -4.98 2.70 -2.55
C VAL A 6 -4.48 2.66 -1.10
N ASP A 7 -3.85 3.74 -0.64
CA ASP A 7 -3.55 3.92 0.80
C ASP A 7 -4.83 4.41 1.49
N LEU A 8 -5.61 3.45 1.97
CA LEU A 8 -7.00 3.67 2.34
C LEU A 8 -7.11 4.02 3.82
N ALA A 9 -7.53 5.25 4.10
CA ALA A 9 -7.95 5.58 5.46
C ALA A 9 -9.19 4.76 5.86
N TRP A 10 -9.19 4.16 7.05
CA TRP A 10 -10.30 3.30 7.47
C TRP A 10 -11.62 4.09 7.66
N ALA A 11 -11.53 5.36 8.05
CA ALA A 11 -12.68 6.26 8.15
C ALA A 11 -12.94 7.00 6.83
N GLY A 12 -14.21 7.05 6.42
CA GLY A 12 -14.63 7.43 5.06
C GLY A 12 -14.41 8.88 4.59
N ARG A 13 -13.86 9.78 5.41
CA ARG A 13 -13.63 11.20 5.04
C ARG A 13 -12.19 11.67 5.21
N ASN A 14 -11.31 10.76 5.61
CA ASN A 14 -9.90 11.08 5.72
C ASN A 14 -9.25 11.00 4.33
N PRO A 15 -8.21 11.82 4.06
CA PRO A 15 -7.44 11.72 2.83
C PRO A 15 -7.02 10.26 2.56
N THR A 16 -7.07 9.88 1.29
CA THR A 16 -6.71 8.55 0.77
C THR A 16 -5.86 8.77 -0.47
N GLY A 17 -4.72 8.10 -0.53
CA GLY A 17 -3.87 8.13 -1.72
C GLY A 17 -4.37 7.15 -2.76
N VAL A 18 -4.33 7.56 -4.03
CA VAL A 18 -4.58 6.67 -5.17
C VAL A 18 -3.43 6.83 -6.16
N ALA A 19 -2.84 5.72 -6.58
CA ALA A 19 -1.83 5.69 -7.61
C ALA A 19 -2.08 4.57 -8.62
N VAL A 20 -1.67 4.77 -9.87
CA VAL A 20 -1.82 3.79 -10.93
C VAL A 20 -0.55 3.68 -11.74
N VAL A 21 -0.11 2.44 -11.95
CA VAL A 21 1.05 2.05 -12.74
C VAL A 21 0.58 1.22 -13.94
N ASP A 22 1.14 1.46 -15.11
CA ASP A 22 0.83 0.69 -16.31
C ASP A 22 1.58 -0.66 -16.39
N SER A 23 1.27 -1.45 -17.42
CA SER A 23 1.95 -2.73 -17.64
C SER A 23 3.43 -2.61 -18.01
N GLY A 24 3.92 -1.42 -18.36
CA GLY A 24 5.34 -1.11 -18.55
C GLY A 24 6.07 -0.82 -17.24
N GLY A 25 5.35 -0.52 -16.15
CA GLY A 25 5.93 -0.06 -14.90
C GLY A 25 6.06 1.46 -14.81
N ALA A 26 5.38 2.23 -15.68
CA ALA A 26 5.33 3.69 -15.56
C ALA A 26 4.17 4.13 -14.66
N LEU A 27 4.42 5.07 -13.76
CA LEU A 27 3.35 5.77 -13.03
C LEU A 27 2.56 6.63 -14.01
N VAL A 28 1.25 6.41 -14.09
CA VAL A 28 0.34 7.13 -15.00
C VAL A 28 -0.67 8.01 -14.28
N SER A 29 -0.84 7.81 -12.96
CA SER A 29 -1.70 8.66 -12.13
C SER A 29 -1.24 8.58 -10.68
N VAL A 30 -1.27 9.71 -9.97
CA VAL A 30 -1.14 9.78 -8.51
C VAL A 30 -1.92 10.99 -7.99
N CYS A 31 -2.76 10.78 -6.97
CA CYS A 31 -3.55 11.84 -6.37
C CYS A 31 -3.94 11.51 -4.92
N ALA A 32 -4.48 12.51 -4.22
CA ALA A 32 -5.20 12.34 -2.96
C ALA A 32 -6.68 12.62 -3.18
N VAL A 33 -7.53 11.77 -2.62
CA VAL A 33 -9.00 11.86 -2.64
C VAL A 33 -9.54 11.74 -1.22
N ARG A 34 -10.83 11.99 -0.99
CA ARG A 34 -11.42 12.12 0.34
C ARG A 34 -12.48 11.09 0.67
N ASP A 35 -13.26 10.65 -0.32
CA ASP A 35 -14.38 9.75 -0.12
C ASP A 35 -14.40 8.59 -1.14
N ASP A 36 -15.33 7.67 -0.94
CA ASP A 36 -15.45 6.45 -1.77
C ASP A 36 -15.77 6.79 -3.23
N ASP A 37 -16.59 7.81 -3.50
CA ASP A 37 -16.97 8.21 -4.86
C ASP A 37 -15.79 8.81 -5.63
N GLU A 38 -14.97 9.64 -4.96
CA GLU A 38 -13.73 10.15 -5.53
C GLU A 38 -12.71 9.03 -5.80
N ILE A 39 -12.60 8.03 -4.91
CA ILE A 39 -11.74 6.85 -5.12
C ILE A 39 -12.21 6.07 -6.36
N LEU A 40 -13.50 5.74 -6.42
CA LEU A 40 -14.08 5.00 -7.55
C LEU A 40 -13.91 5.78 -8.86
N THR A 41 -14.11 7.10 -8.84
CA THR A 41 -13.91 7.98 -10.00
C THR A 41 -12.45 7.98 -10.46
N ALA A 42 -11.50 8.08 -9.54
CA ALA A 42 -10.07 8.07 -9.85
C ALA A 42 -9.61 6.72 -10.44
N LEU A 43 -10.17 5.60 -9.96
CA LEU A 43 -9.84 4.26 -10.45
C LEU A 43 -10.56 3.89 -11.74
N HIS A 44 -11.75 4.45 -12.00
CA HIS A 44 -12.64 4.02 -13.07
C HIS A 44 -11.96 3.89 -14.46
N PRO A 45 -11.11 4.82 -14.92
CA PRO A 45 -10.46 4.69 -16.23
C PRO A 45 -9.55 3.46 -16.35
N TYR A 46 -9.01 2.96 -15.24
CA TYR A 46 -7.94 1.97 -15.20
C TYR A 46 -8.42 0.56 -14.86
N VAL A 47 -9.67 0.43 -14.41
CA VAL A 47 -10.26 -0.84 -13.96
C VAL A 47 -11.36 -1.38 -14.89
N ARG A 48 -11.50 -0.80 -16.10
CA ARG A 48 -12.44 -1.28 -17.13
C ARG A 48 -12.01 -2.60 -17.77
N GLY A 49 -10.70 -2.79 -17.95
CA GLY A 49 -10.09 -4.03 -18.44
C GLY A 49 -9.26 -4.72 -17.37
N ASP A 50 -8.26 -5.50 -17.78
CA ASP A 50 -7.35 -6.20 -16.86
C ASP A 50 -6.73 -5.25 -15.84
N CYS A 51 -6.93 -5.55 -14.56
CA CYS A 51 -6.40 -4.76 -13.46
C CYS A 51 -6.12 -5.60 -12.21
N LEU A 52 -5.20 -5.10 -11.41
CA LEU A 52 -4.99 -5.56 -10.04
C LEU A 52 -4.91 -4.35 -9.12
N VAL A 53 -5.82 -4.25 -8.16
CA VAL A 53 -5.92 -3.14 -7.21
C VAL A 53 -5.41 -3.59 -5.84
N ALA A 54 -4.36 -2.97 -5.34
CA ALA A 54 -3.82 -3.21 -4.01
C ALA A 54 -4.34 -2.17 -3.01
N PHE A 55 -4.95 -2.63 -1.91
CA PHE A 55 -5.46 -1.77 -0.85
C PHE A 55 -4.59 -1.91 0.42
N ASP A 56 -4.11 -0.80 0.99
CA ASP A 56 -3.59 -0.74 2.36
C ASP A 56 -4.74 -0.69 3.37
N ALA A 57 -5.57 -1.73 3.35
CA ALA A 57 -6.66 -1.91 4.29
C ALA A 57 -7.22 -3.34 4.17
N PRO A 58 -7.82 -3.86 5.26
CA PRO A 58 -8.46 -5.16 5.24
C PRO A 58 -9.47 -5.32 4.11
N LEU A 59 -9.38 -6.40 3.33
CA LEU A 59 -10.44 -6.76 2.35
C LEU A 59 -11.51 -7.67 2.97
N VAL A 60 -11.12 -8.52 3.92
CA VAL A 60 -12.01 -9.46 4.62
C VAL A 60 -11.70 -9.44 6.11
N VAL A 61 -12.72 -9.23 6.94
CA VAL A 61 -12.63 -9.23 8.41
C VAL A 61 -13.81 -10.02 8.95
N THR A 62 -13.54 -11.16 9.60
CA THR A 62 -14.60 -12.08 10.09
C THR A 62 -14.47 -12.42 11.57
N ASN A 63 -13.30 -12.18 12.18
CA ASN A 63 -13.06 -12.47 13.59
C ASN A 63 -13.72 -11.42 14.51
N PRO A 64 -14.33 -11.84 15.63
CA PRO A 64 -15.03 -10.93 16.54
C PRO A 64 -14.08 -10.02 17.33
N THR A 65 -12.91 -10.54 17.71
CA THR A 65 -11.90 -9.82 18.50
C THR A 65 -10.48 -10.22 18.06
N GLY A 66 -9.47 -9.51 18.57
CA GLY A 66 -8.08 -9.86 18.36
C GLY A 66 -7.56 -9.59 16.94
N GLN A 67 -6.47 -10.27 16.59
CA GLN A 67 -5.82 -10.25 15.27
C GLN A 67 -6.42 -11.35 14.38
N ARG A 68 -6.53 -11.11 13.07
CA ARG A 68 -6.75 -12.18 12.09
C ARG A 68 -5.51 -13.09 12.03
N PRO A 69 -5.66 -14.35 11.58
CA PRO A 69 -4.52 -15.22 11.31
C PRO A 69 -3.46 -14.57 10.40
N ALA A 70 -3.88 -13.72 9.46
CA ALA A 70 -3.00 -12.94 8.58
C ALA A 70 -2.08 -12.00 9.37
N GLU A 71 -2.61 -11.10 10.21
CA GLU A 71 -1.79 -10.22 11.06
C GLU A 71 -0.87 -11.01 11.98
N THR A 72 -1.36 -12.07 12.63
CA THR A 72 -0.52 -12.86 13.54
C THR A 72 0.67 -13.47 12.81
N ALA A 73 0.45 -14.03 11.61
CA ALA A 73 1.51 -14.61 10.81
C ALA A 73 2.48 -13.55 10.26
N LEU A 74 1.98 -12.42 9.78
CA LEU A 74 2.82 -11.30 9.32
C LEU A 74 3.65 -10.75 10.48
N ASN A 75 3.05 -10.52 11.66
CA ASN A 75 3.71 -9.96 12.82
C ASN A 75 4.83 -10.84 13.35
N ARG A 76 4.72 -12.17 13.25
CA ARG A 76 5.80 -13.10 13.60
C ARG A 76 7.07 -12.79 12.81
N ASP A 77 6.94 -12.49 11.52
CA ASP A 77 8.07 -12.29 10.61
C ASP A 77 8.54 -10.83 10.62
N PHE A 78 7.61 -9.88 10.78
CA PHE A 78 7.87 -8.45 10.60
C PHE A 78 8.06 -7.64 11.88
N ARG A 79 7.72 -8.18 13.07
CA ARG A 79 7.86 -7.44 14.36
C ARG A 79 9.27 -6.91 14.62
N ARG A 80 10.30 -7.65 14.20
CA ARG A 80 11.71 -7.29 14.45
C ARG A 80 12.14 -6.03 13.69
N TYR A 81 11.42 -5.72 12.60
CA TYR A 81 11.60 -4.52 11.80
C TYR A 81 10.67 -3.39 12.24
N GLU A 82 9.89 -3.57 13.31
CA GLU A 82 8.86 -2.63 13.76
C GLU A 82 7.73 -2.44 12.71
N ALA A 83 7.52 -3.43 11.84
CA ALA A 83 6.53 -3.45 10.75
C ALA A 83 5.33 -4.35 11.07
N GLY A 84 4.85 -4.32 12.31
CA GLY A 84 3.70 -5.12 12.73
C GLY A 84 2.36 -4.50 12.33
N ALA A 85 1.49 -5.27 11.68
CA ALA A 85 0.12 -4.89 11.36
C ALA A 85 -0.76 -4.82 12.62
N HIS A 86 -1.66 -3.84 12.64
CA HIS A 86 -2.62 -3.65 13.71
C HIS A 86 -3.77 -4.68 13.63
N PRO A 87 -4.33 -5.11 14.78
CA PRO A 87 -5.46 -6.04 14.79
C PRO A 87 -6.66 -5.48 14.03
N CYS A 88 -7.28 -6.31 13.20
CA CYS A 88 -8.56 -6.02 12.52
C CYS A 88 -9.61 -7.05 12.99
N ASN A 89 -10.78 -6.58 13.43
CA ASN A 89 -11.85 -7.45 13.95
C ASN A 89 -13.20 -6.72 13.94
N THR A 90 -14.31 -7.47 13.90
CA THR A 90 -15.66 -6.89 13.78
C THR A 90 -16.15 -6.17 15.03
N GLY A 91 -15.43 -6.27 16.16
CA GLY A 91 -15.69 -5.47 17.36
C GLY A 91 -15.25 -4.00 17.23
N LYS A 92 -14.50 -3.64 16.18
CA LYS A 92 -14.06 -2.27 15.91
C LYS A 92 -15.10 -1.51 15.08
N PRO A 93 -15.44 -0.25 15.43
CA PRO A 93 -16.45 0.54 14.70
C PRO A 93 -16.21 0.63 13.20
N GLU A 94 -14.95 0.67 12.77
CA GLU A 94 -14.52 0.79 11.37
C GLU A 94 -14.92 -0.41 10.50
N PHE A 95 -15.27 -1.55 11.10
CA PHE A 95 -15.64 -2.79 10.41
C PHE A 95 -17.11 -3.20 10.63
N THR A 96 -17.93 -2.34 11.24
CA THR A 96 -19.36 -2.62 11.53
C THR A 96 -20.13 -2.94 10.25
N ASP A 97 -19.91 -2.17 9.18
CA ASP A 97 -20.53 -2.37 7.87
C ASP A 97 -19.65 -3.22 6.93
N GLY A 98 -18.76 -4.02 7.53
CA GLY A 98 -17.68 -4.71 6.84
C GLY A 98 -16.51 -3.78 6.47
N PRO A 99 -15.40 -4.36 5.96
CA PRO A 99 -14.22 -3.60 5.59
C PRO A 99 -14.46 -2.63 4.42
N ARG A 100 -14.03 -1.37 4.57
CA ARG A 100 -14.14 -0.33 3.53
C ARG A 100 -13.50 -0.76 2.21
N ALA A 101 -12.30 -1.36 2.22
CA ALA A 101 -11.65 -1.85 1.00
C ALA A 101 -12.45 -2.99 0.35
N GLY A 102 -13.02 -3.91 1.13
CA GLY A 102 -13.91 -4.96 0.63
C GLY A 102 -15.14 -4.40 -0.09
N ARG A 103 -15.77 -3.35 0.48
CA ARG A 103 -16.90 -2.64 -0.16
C ARG A 103 -16.50 -1.95 -1.47
N LEU A 104 -15.36 -1.27 -1.49
CA LEU A 104 -14.83 -0.65 -2.72
C LEU A 104 -14.51 -1.70 -3.80
N ALA A 105 -13.89 -2.81 -3.42
CA ALA A 105 -13.58 -3.89 -4.35
C ALA A 105 -14.85 -4.55 -4.92
N ALA A 106 -15.89 -4.72 -4.09
CA ALA A 106 -17.20 -5.18 -4.54
C ALA A 106 -17.86 -4.20 -5.52
N ALA A 107 -17.83 -2.90 -5.23
CA ALA A 107 -18.36 -1.86 -6.12
C ALA A 107 -17.65 -1.83 -7.49
N LEU A 108 -16.37 -2.19 -7.52
CA LEU A 108 -15.57 -2.31 -8.75
C LEU A 108 -15.73 -3.67 -9.44
N GLY A 109 -16.39 -4.65 -8.81
CA GLY A 109 -16.53 -6.01 -9.32
C GLY A 109 -15.18 -6.74 -9.44
N LEU A 110 -14.34 -6.61 -8.41
CA LEU A 110 -13.00 -7.24 -8.35
C LEU A 110 -13.06 -8.56 -7.59
N ASP A 111 -12.41 -9.58 -8.14
CA ASP A 111 -12.20 -10.86 -7.44
C ASP A 111 -11.20 -10.68 -6.30
N LEU A 112 -11.55 -11.16 -5.11
CA LEU A 112 -10.77 -11.00 -3.88
C LEU A 112 -9.79 -12.14 -3.61
N ASP A 113 -9.82 -13.25 -4.36
CA ASP A 113 -8.85 -14.33 -4.15
C ASP A 113 -7.48 -13.92 -4.71
N PRO A 114 -6.44 -13.79 -3.87
CA PRO A 114 -5.10 -13.38 -4.32
C PRO A 114 -4.45 -14.41 -5.26
N ARG A 115 -4.98 -15.63 -5.32
CA ARG A 115 -4.53 -16.72 -6.20
C ARG A 115 -5.40 -16.88 -7.46
N SER A 116 -6.51 -16.15 -7.56
CA SER A 116 -7.42 -16.26 -8.71
C SER A 116 -6.71 -15.89 -10.01
N PRO A 117 -6.99 -16.59 -11.13
CA PRO A 117 -6.50 -16.22 -12.46
C PRO A 117 -7.31 -15.07 -13.09
N ALA A 118 -8.34 -14.54 -12.41
CA ALA A 118 -9.23 -13.52 -12.96
C ALA A 118 -8.48 -12.28 -13.44
N ALA A 119 -8.98 -11.68 -14.52
CA ALA A 119 -8.40 -10.49 -15.13
C ALA A 119 -8.50 -9.24 -14.24
N ARG A 120 -9.50 -9.17 -13.37
CA ARG A 120 -9.84 -8.02 -12.52
C ARG A 120 -9.87 -8.45 -11.06
N ARG A 121 -8.86 -8.04 -10.29
CA ARG A 121 -8.65 -8.52 -8.91
C ARG A 121 -8.34 -7.39 -7.93
N ALA A 122 -8.61 -7.66 -6.67
CA ALA A 122 -8.16 -6.85 -5.54
C ALA A 122 -7.27 -7.70 -4.62
N ILE A 123 -6.23 -7.09 -4.05
CA ILE A 123 -5.42 -7.68 -2.99
C ILE A 123 -5.26 -6.71 -1.82
N GLU A 124 -5.19 -7.27 -0.63
CA GLU A 124 -4.82 -6.53 0.58
C GLU A 124 -3.29 -6.51 0.69
N VAL A 125 -2.72 -5.34 0.93
CA VAL A 125 -1.26 -5.13 1.06
C VAL A 125 -0.95 -4.34 2.32
N TYR A 126 0.33 -4.29 2.70
CA TYR A 126 0.79 -3.51 3.85
C TYR A 126 2.13 -2.80 3.54
N PRO A 127 2.14 -1.49 3.20
CA PRO A 127 3.30 -0.75 2.73
C PRO A 127 4.51 -0.79 3.68
N HIS A 128 4.29 -0.79 5.00
CA HIS A 128 5.38 -0.87 5.96
C HIS A 128 6.14 -2.21 5.88
N ALA A 129 5.45 -3.34 5.73
CA ALA A 129 6.10 -4.63 5.49
C ALA A 129 6.72 -4.70 4.09
N ALA A 130 6.01 -4.19 3.08
CA ALA A 130 6.51 -4.20 1.71
C ALA A 130 7.83 -3.42 1.56
N THR A 131 7.92 -2.23 2.14
CA THR A 131 9.14 -1.40 2.09
C THR A 131 10.31 -2.03 2.85
N VAL A 132 10.05 -2.72 3.98
CA VAL A 132 11.08 -3.51 4.67
C VAL A 132 11.67 -4.58 3.74
N ALA A 133 10.82 -5.34 3.04
CA ALA A 133 11.26 -6.39 2.13
C ALA A 133 11.96 -5.83 0.88
N LEU A 134 11.36 -4.82 0.24
CA LEU A 134 11.85 -4.23 -1.01
C LEU A 134 13.16 -3.47 -0.84
N PHE A 135 13.27 -2.67 0.23
CA PHE A 135 14.44 -1.81 0.47
C PHE A 135 15.42 -2.40 1.46
N ARG A 136 15.16 -3.63 1.94
CA ARG A 136 15.99 -4.36 2.91
C ARG A 136 16.26 -3.55 4.18
N LEU A 137 15.21 -2.91 4.70
CA LEU A 137 15.33 -2.04 5.87
C LEU A 137 15.53 -2.88 7.14
N GLU A 138 16.40 -2.41 8.03
CA GLU A 138 16.54 -2.99 9.37
C GLU A 138 15.34 -2.66 10.28
N ARG A 139 14.69 -1.52 10.04
CA ARG A 139 13.47 -1.06 10.72
C ARG A 139 12.61 -0.23 9.78
N THR A 140 11.31 -0.10 10.02
CA THR A 140 10.45 0.75 9.19
C THR A 140 10.91 2.21 9.20
N LEU A 141 10.68 2.90 8.08
CA LEU A 141 10.82 4.34 7.99
C LEU A 141 9.77 5.04 8.88
N LYS A 142 10.15 6.13 9.53
CA LYS A 142 9.33 6.82 10.56
C LYS A 142 8.64 8.08 10.02
N TYR A 143 8.06 7.98 8.82
CA TYR A 143 7.44 9.11 8.10
C TYR A 143 5.98 9.41 8.51
N LYS A 144 5.23 8.45 9.09
CA LYS A 144 3.86 8.67 9.62
C LYS A 144 3.83 9.61 10.84
N ALA A 145 2.95 10.61 10.85
CA ALA A 145 2.85 11.54 11.98
C ALA A 145 2.46 10.82 13.29
N LYS A 146 3.33 10.89 14.32
CA LYS A 146 3.10 10.37 15.68
C LYS A 146 3.61 11.36 16.74
N PRO A 147 3.10 11.30 17.99
CA PRO A 147 3.64 12.09 19.09
C PRO A 147 5.17 11.93 19.20
N GLY A 148 5.88 13.03 19.48
CA GLY A 148 7.35 13.05 19.59
C GLY A 148 8.13 13.16 18.29
N ARG A 149 7.53 12.98 17.10
CA ARG A 149 8.25 13.15 15.82
C ARG A 149 8.37 14.63 15.43
N THR A 150 9.53 15.09 14.98
CA THR A 150 9.74 16.46 14.48
C THR A 150 9.36 16.57 13.00
N VAL A 151 9.18 17.80 12.49
CA VAL A 151 8.94 18.01 11.05
C VAL A 151 10.12 17.48 10.24
N ASP A 152 11.34 17.84 10.63
CA ASP A 152 12.57 17.40 9.92
C ASP A 152 12.75 15.88 9.92
N GLY A 153 12.42 15.22 11.04
CA GLY A 153 12.47 13.76 11.11
C GLY A 153 11.46 13.10 10.17
N LEU A 154 10.20 13.54 10.19
CA LEU A 154 9.17 13.03 9.28
C LEU A 154 9.54 13.26 7.81
N LYS A 155 10.03 14.47 7.50
CA LYS A 155 10.46 14.86 6.16
C LYS A 155 11.62 14.00 5.66
N SER A 156 12.64 13.81 6.49
CA SER A 156 13.81 13.00 6.13
C SER A 156 13.41 11.55 5.83
N GLU A 157 12.57 10.95 6.68
CA GLU A 157 12.08 9.58 6.50
C GLU A 157 11.17 9.44 5.27
N LEU A 158 10.34 10.44 4.97
CA LEU A 158 9.48 10.44 3.78
C LEU A 158 10.32 10.58 2.50
N LEU A 159 11.37 11.41 2.51
CA LEU A 159 12.30 11.51 1.39
C LEU A 159 13.06 10.20 1.18
N LEU A 160 13.48 9.51 2.25
CA LEU A 160 14.09 8.17 2.14
C LEU A 160 13.14 7.14 1.51
N LEU A 161 11.85 7.21 1.82
CA LEU A 161 10.83 6.39 1.15
C LEU A 161 10.77 6.70 -0.34
N MET A 162 10.69 7.98 -0.71
CA MET A 162 10.65 8.43 -2.11
C MET A 162 11.92 8.03 -2.88
N ASP A 163 13.10 8.14 -2.27
CA ASP A 163 14.37 7.67 -2.85
C ASP A 163 14.39 6.15 -3.04
N GLY A 164 13.81 5.40 -2.11
CA GLY A 164 13.59 3.96 -2.26
C GLY A 164 12.71 3.66 -3.48
N VAL A 165 11.59 4.37 -3.63
CA VAL A 165 10.66 4.22 -4.75
C VAL A 165 11.32 4.56 -6.08
N GLU A 166 12.08 5.64 -6.16
CA GLU A 166 12.79 6.04 -7.39
C GLU A 166 13.87 5.03 -7.80
N ARG A 167 14.58 4.43 -6.83
CA ARG A 167 15.57 3.37 -7.11
C ARG A 167 14.96 2.09 -7.68
N LEU A 168 13.63 1.87 -7.53
CA LEU A 168 12.96 0.72 -8.13
C LEU A 168 12.99 0.75 -9.67
N GLU A 169 13.33 1.86 -10.31
CA GLU A 169 13.57 1.89 -11.77
C GLU A 169 14.64 0.88 -12.20
N GLN A 170 15.63 0.61 -11.33
CA GLN A 170 16.73 -0.30 -11.59
C GLN A 170 16.50 -1.72 -11.04
N ALA A 171 15.33 -1.99 -10.46
CA ALA A 171 14.99 -3.31 -9.94
C ALA A 171 14.60 -4.28 -11.08
N SER A 172 14.58 -5.59 -10.78
CA SER A 172 14.14 -6.62 -11.73
C SER A 172 12.69 -6.43 -12.20
N VAL A 173 11.85 -5.85 -11.34
CA VAL A 173 10.53 -5.34 -11.68
C VAL A 173 10.62 -3.80 -11.65
N PRO A 174 10.86 -3.14 -12.78
CA PRO A 174 11.11 -1.71 -12.78
C PRO A 174 9.84 -0.90 -12.50
N LEU A 175 9.98 0.16 -11.70
CA LEU A 175 8.98 1.21 -11.50
C LEU A 175 9.58 2.57 -11.86
N ARG A 176 8.93 3.30 -12.77
CA ARG A 176 9.34 4.61 -13.28
C ARG A 176 8.35 5.68 -12.84
N VAL A 177 8.77 6.50 -11.86
CA VAL A 177 7.95 7.57 -11.27
C VAL A 177 8.44 8.98 -11.63
N THR A 178 9.74 9.13 -11.89
CA THR A 178 10.41 10.44 -12.06
C THR A 178 9.96 11.22 -13.30
N GLY A 179 9.41 10.53 -14.30
CA GLY A 179 8.81 11.16 -15.48
C GLY A 179 7.37 11.67 -15.28
N HIS A 180 6.73 11.37 -14.15
CA HIS A 180 5.34 11.75 -13.89
C HIS A 180 5.28 13.08 -13.12
N ALA A 181 4.65 14.10 -13.71
CA ALA A 181 4.57 15.45 -13.13
C ALA A 181 4.00 15.49 -11.70
N GLY A 182 2.99 14.65 -11.41
CA GLY A 182 2.42 14.56 -10.06
C GLY A 182 3.39 13.99 -9.02
N TRP A 183 4.30 13.09 -9.41
CA TRP A 183 5.33 12.57 -8.49
C TRP A 183 6.39 13.62 -8.22
N VAL A 184 6.84 14.32 -9.26
CA VAL A 184 7.78 15.45 -9.15
C VAL A 184 7.21 16.52 -8.20
N ALA A 185 5.95 16.91 -8.38
CA ALA A 185 5.28 17.88 -7.52
C ALA A 185 5.17 17.40 -6.05
N LEU A 186 4.89 16.12 -5.81
CA LEU A 186 4.92 15.54 -4.45
C LEU A 186 6.31 15.66 -3.83
N ARG A 187 7.37 15.33 -4.57
CA ARG A 187 8.75 15.38 -4.08
C ARG A 187 9.18 16.80 -3.72
N GLU A 188 8.83 17.76 -4.58
CA GLU A 188 9.06 19.18 -4.34
C GLU A 188 8.31 19.67 -3.10
N ALA A 189 7.03 19.29 -2.96
CA ALA A 189 6.21 19.66 -1.81
C ALA A 189 6.77 19.10 -0.49
N VAL A 190 7.22 17.84 -0.47
CA VAL A 190 7.87 17.23 0.71
C VAL A 190 9.19 17.94 1.02
N SER A 191 9.99 18.24 -0.01
CA SER A 191 11.27 18.94 0.13
C SER A 191 11.11 20.37 0.65
N ALA A 192 10.01 21.05 0.32
CA ALA A 192 9.70 22.41 0.78
C ALA A 192 8.97 22.44 2.14
N ALA A 193 8.36 21.34 2.56
CA ALA A 193 7.49 21.28 3.75
C ALA A 193 8.17 21.81 5.02
N GLN A 194 7.43 22.64 5.75
CA GLN A 194 7.80 23.24 7.05
C GLN A 194 6.85 22.82 8.17
N ARG A 195 5.72 22.18 7.84
CA ARG A 195 4.70 21.74 8.79
C ARG A 195 4.35 20.27 8.61
N LYS A 196 4.01 19.58 9.71
CA LYS A 196 3.56 18.18 9.67
C LYS A 196 2.34 17.96 8.79
N SER A 197 1.43 18.95 8.74
CA SER A 197 0.22 18.89 7.91
C SER A 197 0.53 18.96 6.41
N GLU A 198 1.66 19.53 5.99
CA GLU A 198 2.10 19.53 4.60
C GLU A 198 2.65 18.16 4.21
N LEU A 199 3.47 17.54 5.08
CA LEU A 199 3.95 16.18 4.88
C LEU A 199 2.81 15.16 4.81
N ARG A 200 1.81 15.29 5.70
CA ARG A 200 0.63 14.41 5.72
C ARG A 200 -0.16 14.43 4.40
N ARG A 201 -0.12 15.53 3.63
CA ARG A 201 -0.80 15.60 2.32
C ARG A 201 -0.11 14.75 1.25
N ALA A 202 1.20 14.50 1.41
CA ALA A 202 1.99 13.71 0.48
C ALA A 202 2.13 12.24 0.91
N GLU A 203 2.00 11.93 2.20
CA GLU A 203 2.10 10.57 2.74
C GLU A 203 1.21 9.57 2.00
N ASP A 204 -0.12 9.77 2.03
CA ASP A 204 -1.04 8.77 1.48
C ASP A 204 -0.82 8.56 -0.04
N PRO A 205 -0.63 9.60 -0.87
CA PRO A 205 -0.25 9.42 -2.28
C PRO A 205 1.05 8.65 -2.49
N VAL A 206 2.08 8.86 -1.66
CA VAL A 206 3.35 8.13 -1.76
C VAL A 206 3.16 6.66 -1.37
N ASP A 207 2.44 6.38 -0.29
CA ASP A 207 2.11 5.00 0.12
C ASP A 207 1.22 4.29 -0.92
N ALA A 208 0.33 5.01 -1.60
CA ALA A 208 -0.44 4.47 -2.71
C ALA A 208 0.44 4.03 -3.89
N VAL A 209 1.53 4.75 -4.19
CA VAL A 209 2.52 4.32 -5.20
C VAL A 209 3.19 3.01 -4.77
N VAL A 210 3.53 2.87 -3.48
CA VAL A 210 4.06 1.60 -2.94
C VAL A 210 3.03 0.48 -3.09
N CYS A 211 1.76 0.72 -2.77
CA CYS A 211 0.68 -0.26 -2.97
C CYS A 211 0.57 -0.70 -4.43
N ALA A 212 0.54 0.26 -5.36
CA ALA A 212 0.46 -0.01 -6.81
C ALA A 212 1.67 -0.85 -7.27
N TYR A 213 2.85 -0.56 -6.72
CA TYR A 213 4.05 -1.34 -7.00
C TYR A 213 3.97 -2.76 -6.44
N VAL A 214 3.41 -2.98 -5.25
CA VAL A 214 3.19 -4.34 -4.72
C VAL A 214 2.26 -5.15 -5.64
N ALA A 215 1.21 -4.54 -6.19
CA ALA A 215 0.37 -5.18 -7.20
C ALA A 215 1.17 -5.58 -8.46
N LEU A 216 1.95 -4.65 -9.02
CA LEU A 216 2.83 -4.92 -10.16
C LEU A 216 3.83 -6.06 -9.85
N TYR A 217 4.45 -5.99 -8.69
CA TYR A 217 5.46 -6.93 -8.22
C TYR A 217 4.88 -8.34 -8.03
N ALA A 218 3.73 -8.46 -7.35
CA ALA A 218 3.03 -9.74 -7.17
C ALA A 218 2.65 -10.40 -8.50
N ARG A 219 2.28 -9.59 -9.51
CA ARG A 219 1.96 -10.11 -10.85
C ARG A 219 3.19 -10.58 -11.61
N ARG A 220 4.31 -9.86 -11.54
CA ARG A 220 5.52 -10.18 -12.32
C ARG A 220 6.45 -11.18 -11.62
N SER A 221 6.40 -11.25 -10.30
CA SER A 221 7.26 -12.09 -9.47
C SER A 221 6.45 -12.88 -8.43
N PRO A 222 5.48 -13.72 -8.85
CA PRO A 222 4.58 -14.43 -7.93
C PRO A 222 5.31 -15.39 -6.97
N GLY A 223 6.51 -15.85 -7.32
CA GLY A 223 7.35 -16.67 -6.43
C GLY A 223 8.09 -15.89 -5.35
N ASN A 224 8.09 -14.55 -5.41
CA ASN A 224 8.78 -13.66 -4.47
C ASN A 224 7.80 -12.84 -3.62
N VAL A 225 6.55 -13.30 -3.49
CA VAL A 225 5.57 -12.71 -2.59
C VAL A 225 5.11 -13.74 -1.56
N THR A 226 4.86 -13.26 -0.35
CA THR A 226 4.24 -14.05 0.71
C THR A 226 2.80 -13.60 0.89
N ILE A 227 1.88 -14.56 0.93
CA ILE A 227 0.47 -14.34 1.28
C ILE A 227 0.28 -14.87 2.70
N TYR A 228 0.07 -13.97 3.66
CA TYR A 228 -0.26 -14.31 5.04
C TYR A 228 -1.77 -14.47 5.17
N GLY A 229 -2.27 -15.61 5.65
CA GLY A 229 -3.71 -15.88 5.78
C GLY A 229 -4.35 -16.50 4.53
N ASN A 230 -5.67 -16.38 4.41
CA ASN A 230 -6.47 -16.96 3.32
C ASN A 230 -7.74 -16.13 3.05
N LEU A 231 -8.48 -16.44 1.99
CA LEU A 231 -9.67 -15.68 1.63
C LEU A 231 -10.76 -15.70 2.73
N ASP A 232 -10.96 -16.85 3.37
CA ASP A 232 -12.03 -17.05 4.36
C ASP A 232 -11.85 -16.21 5.63
N THR A 233 -10.60 -15.96 6.02
CA THR A 233 -10.25 -15.26 7.28
C THR A 233 -9.53 -13.93 7.07
N GLY A 234 -9.38 -13.52 5.81
CA GLY A 234 -8.56 -12.38 5.39
C GLY A 234 -7.09 -12.75 5.21
N TYR A 235 -6.41 -11.95 4.38
CA TYR A 235 -5.03 -12.17 4.01
C TYR A 235 -4.28 -10.86 3.81
N ILE A 236 -2.95 -10.90 3.85
CA ILE A 236 -2.08 -9.76 3.50
C ILE A 236 -1.02 -10.24 2.52
N VAL A 237 -0.86 -9.56 1.39
CA VAL A 237 0.17 -9.80 0.39
C VAL A 237 1.32 -8.81 0.57
N THR A 238 2.54 -9.33 0.64
CA THR A 238 3.76 -8.51 0.67
C THR A 238 4.85 -9.21 -0.14
N PRO A 239 5.79 -8.47 -0.74
CA PRO A 239 7.08 -9.03 -1.14
C PRO A 239 7.68 -9.85 0.01
N SER A 240 8.21 -11.03 -0.32
CA SER A 240 8.82 -11.92 0.65
C SER A 240 10.09 -11.30 1.22
N LEU A 241 10.34 -11.51 2.51
CA LEU A 241 11.64 -11.18 3.09
C LEU A 241 12.74 -11.96 2.34
N PRO A 242 13.90 -11.34 2.06
CA PRO A 242 15.04 -12.06 1.49
C PRO A 242 15.44 -13.22 2.41
N ALA A 243 15.88 -14.34 1.83
CA ALA A 243 16.27 -15.54 2.57
C ALA A 243 17.45 -15.33 3.53
N ASP A 244 18.22 -14.23 3.38
CA ASP A 244 19.30 -13.84 4.28
C ASP A 244 19.27 -12.33 4.57
N PRO A 245 19.51 -11.89 5.83
CA PRO A 245 19.95 -10.53 6.06
C PRO A 245 21.35 -10.38 5.45
N VAL A 246 21.53 -9.39 4.57
CA VAL A 246 22.87 -8.94 4.20
C VAL A 246 23.53 -8.51 5.50
N ARG A 247 24.46 -9.31 6.03
CA ARG A 247 25.39 -8.85 7.05
C ARG A 247 26.24 -7.77 6.39
N ALA A 248 26.08 -6.54 6.83
CA ALA A 248 27.06 -5.49 6.60
C ALA A 248 28.42 -5.88 7.20
#